data_AF-A0A8S0ZNT8-F1
#
_entry.id   AF-A0A8S0ZNT8-F1
#
_cell.length_a   1.000
_cell.length_b   1.000
_cell.length_c   1.000
_cell.angle_alpha   90.00
_cell.angle_beta   90.00
_cell.angle_gamma   90.00
#
_symmetry.space_group_name_H-M   'P 1'
#
loop_
_entity.id
_entity.type
_entity.pdbx_description
1 polymer ?
#
loop_
_entity_poly.entity_id
_entity_poly.type
_entity_poly.pdbx_seq_one_letter_code
_entity_poly.pdbx_strand_id
1 'polypeptide(L)'
;MAMIRASLQKLSRVFHGGQAGILSRLATNLAPVENKSVSEISKDVIAECNQLIEKNASRNFAIVHLLGKQWRVTDGDLLVVEGIWPPNIGDQIKLDKVLLAGTKDFSLIGRPLVQPGLVNVTATIISKGLSHTRTHFKKKRRKQYMRINFARAQQTMLRINAVEITNKINAKASNEC
;
A
#
# COMPACT_ATOMS: atom_id res chain seq x y z
N MET A 1 -29.16 22.10 69.29
CA MET A 1 -30.55 22.18 68.77
C MET A 1 -30.99 20.77 68.40
N ALA A 2 -31.99 20.26 69.15
CA ALA A 2 -33.02 19.28 68.81
C ALA A 2 -32.77 18.32 67.61
N MET A 3 -32.64 17.00 67.82
CA MET A 3 -33.75 15.99 67.91
C MET A 3 -34.30 15.64 66.51
N ILE A 4 -34.50 14.40 66.00
CA ILE A 4 -34.95 13.07 66.49
C ILE A 4 -34.78 12.11 65.26
N ARG A 5 -34.08 10.96 65.34
CA ARG A 5 -34.54 9.54 65.47
C ARG A 5 -35.75 9.05 64.64
N ALA A 6 -35.62 7.78 64.20
CA ALA A 6 -36.65 6.82 63.74
C ALA A 6 -37.06 6.92 62.26
N SER A 7 -37.32 5.85 61.50
CA SER A 7 -37.54 4.44 61.83
C SER A 7 -37.25 3.56 60.61
N LEU A 8 -36.58 2.44 60.86
CA LEU A 8 -36.61 1.27 59.99
C LEU A 8 -37.77 0.41 60.50
N GLN A 9 -38.84 0.21 59.73
CA GLN A 9 -39.73 -0.94 59.91
C GLN A 9 -40.57 -1.22 58.65
N LYS A 10 -40.44 -2.48 58.23
CA LYS A 10 -41.32 -3.30 57.38
C LYS A 10 -42.74 -2.76 57.19
N LEU A 11 -43.19 -2.73 55.94
CA LEU A 11 -44.57 -3.09 55.60
C LEU A 11 -44.58 -4.01 54.36
N SER A 12 -44.96 -5.24 54.67
CA SER A 12 -45.52 -6.33 53.88
C SER A 12 -45.84 -6.12 52.39
N ARG A 13 -45.43 -7.14 51.61
CA ARG A 13 -46.18 -7.67 50.46
C ARG A 13 -47.67 -7.77 50.79
N VAL A 14 -48.53 -7.16 49.98
CA VAL A 14 -49.76 -7.75 49.41
C VAL A 14 -50.17 -6.82 48.27
N PHE A 15 -50.07 -7.25 47.02
CA PHE A 15 -51.20 -7.26 46.07
C PHE A 15 -50.75 -7.95 44.80
N HIS A 16 -51.49 -9.00 44.48
CA HIS A 16 -51.42 -9.76 43.25
C HIS A 16 -52.08 -8.97 42.12
N GLY A 17 -51.57 -9.14 40.91
CA GLY A 17 -52.38 -9.04 39.70
C GLY A 17 -52.05 -7.87 38.79
N GLY A 18 -51.66 -8.22 37.56
CA GLY A 18 -51.97 -7.40 36.39
C GLY A 18 -50.80 -6.65 35.78
N GLN A 19 -50.51 -7.04 34.55
CA GLN A 19 -49.77 -6.32 33.51
C GLN A 19 -48.26 -6.54 33.49
N ALA A 20 -47.88 -7.42 32.57
CA ALA A 20 -46.59 -7.49 31.93
C ALA A 20 -46.13 -6.08 31.49
N GLY A 21 -45.31 -5.45 32.33
CA GLY A 21 -44.65 -4.20 32.03
C GLY A 21 -43.58 -4.40 30.95
N ILE A 22 -43.60 -3.50 29.97
CA ILE A 22 -42.78 -3.40 28.76
C ILE A 22 -41.28 -3.11 29.07
N LEU A 23 -40.78 -3.51 30.24
CA LEU A 23 -39.46 -3.14 30.77
C LEU A 23 -38.51 -4.34 30.94
N SER A 24 -38.53 -5.29 30.01
CA SER A 24 -37.50 -6.34 29.95
C SER A 24 -36.93 -6.60 28.56
N ARG A 25 -37.27 -5.78 27.56
CA ARG A 25 -36.75 -5.90 26.18
C ARG A 25 -35.67 -4.87 25.84
N LEU A 26 -34.88 -4.48 26.83
CA LEU A 26 -33.65 -3.71 26.63
C LEU A 26 -32.46 -4.44 27.26
N ALA A 27 -32.47 -5.77 27.18
CA ALA A 27 -31.21 -6.50 27.12
C ALA A 27 -30.59 -6.13 25.77
N THR A 28 -29.72 -5.12 25.78
CA THR A 28 -28.74 -4.97 24.72
C THR A 28 -28.01 -6.31 24.63
N ASN A 29 -28.31 -7.10 23.60
CA ASN A 29 -27.40 -8.14 23.16
C ASN A 29 -26.15 -7.43 22.61
N LEU A 30 -25.38 -6.79 23.49
CA LEU A 30 -23.97 -6.56 23.28
C LEU A 30 -23.40 -7.97 23.32
N ALA A 31 -23.33 -8.60 22.14
CA ALA A 31 -22.49 -9.75 21.94
C ALA A 31 -21.15 -9.43 22.61
N PRO A 32 -20.54 -10.37 23.37
CA PRO A 32 -19.22 -10.13 23.92
C PRO A 32 -18.34 -9.66 22.77
N VAL A 33 -17.84 -8.42 22.86
CA VAL A 33 -16.80 -7.97 21.94
C VAL A 33 -15.62 -8.83 22.33
N GLU A 34 -15.45 -9.95 21.64
CA GLU A 34 -14.28 -10.80 21.83
C GLU A 34 -13.08 -9.93 21.46
N ASN A 35 -12.36 -9.50 22.49
CA ASN A 35 -11.15 -8.71 22.34
C ASN A 35 -10.07 -9.63 21.78
N LYS A 36 -10.11 -9.89 20.46
CA LYS A 36 -9.10 -10.68 19.77
C LYS A 36 -7.72 -10.08 20.01
N SER A 37 -6.73 -10.93 20.21
CA SER A 37 -5.35 -10.47 20.29
C SER A 37 -4.92 -9.85 18.96
N VAL A 38 -4.01 -8.87 19.01
CA VAL A 38 -3.49 -8.20 17.80
C VAL A 38 -2.91 -9.20 16.79
N SER A 39 -2.33 -10.31 17.29
CA SER A 39 -1.80 -11.39 16.45
C SER A 39 -2.88 -12.16 15.69
N GLU A 40 -4.05 -12.36 16.28
CA GLU A 40 -5.17 -13.05 15.62
C GLU A 40 -5.79 -12.14 14.55
N ILE A 41 -6.00 -10.87 14.88
CA ILE A 41 -6.48 -9.86 13.93
C ILE A 41 -5.56 -9.78 12.72
N SER A 42 -4.23 -9.79 12.94
CA SER A 42 -3.26 -9.75 11.84
C SER A 42 -3.37 -10.98 10.94
N LYS A 43 -3.56 -12.18 11.50
CA LYS A 43 -3.75 -13.41 10.74
C LYS A 43 -5.03 -13.38 9.92
N ASP A 44 -6.12 -12.91 10.51
CA ASP A 44 -7.43 -12.77 9.85
C ASP A 44 -7.33 -11.82 8.65
N VAL A 45 -6.73 -10.64 8.84
CA VAL A 45 -6.52 -9.66 7.76
C VAL A 45 -5.62 -10.21 6.64
N ILE A 46 -4.57 -10.96 6.98
CA ILE A 46 -3.70 -11.59 5.99
C ILE A 46 -4.47 -12.65 5.19
N ALA A 47 -5.33 -13.44 5.85
CA ALA A 47 -6.16 -14.43 5.19
C ALA A 47 -7.15 -13.77 4.21
N GLU A 48 -7.80 -12.67 4.61
CA GLU A 48 -8.67 -11.88 3.74
C GLU A 48 -7.91 -11.32 2.53
N CYS A 49 -6.73 -10.73 2.74
CA CYS A 49 -5.89 -10.22 1.65
C CYS A 49 -5.49 -11.34 0.67
N ASN A 50 -5.15 -12.53 1.16
CA ASN A 50 -4.83 -13.68 0.32
C ASN A 50 -6.04 -14.12 -0.53
N GLN A 51 -7.26 -14.09 0.02
CA GLN A 51 -8.47 -14.36 -0.75
C GLN A 51 -8.73 -13.29 -1.82
N LEU A 52 -8.42 -12.02 -1.54
CA LEU A 52 -8.55 -10.93 -2.51
C LEU A 52 -7.52 -11.05 -3.65
N ILE A 53 -6.29 -11.47 -3.34
CA ILE A 53 -5.27 -11.77 -4.35
C ILE A 53 -5.76 -12.86 -5.31
N GLU A 54 -6.33 -13.95 -4.79
CA GLU A 54 -6.86 -15.06 -5.61
C GLU A 54 -8.02 -14.61 -6.52
N LYS A 55 -8.86 -13.66 -6.07
CA LYS A 55 -9.96 -13.12 -6.87
C LYS A 55 -9.51 -12.20 -8.02
N ASN A 56 -8.28 -11.66 -7.95
CA ASN A 56 -7.63 -10.80 -8.95
C ASN A 56 -8.57 -9.83 -9.71
N ALA A 57 -9.31 -9.00 -8.96
CA ALA A 57 -10.46 -8.26 -9.51
C ALA A 57 -10.11 -6.86 -10.05
N SER A 58 -8.93 -6.32 -9.76
CA SER A 58 -8.61 -4.90 -10.01
C SER A 58 -7.24 -4.68 -10.65
N ARG A 59 -7.08 -3.54 -11.32
CA ARG A 59 -5.79 -3.08 -11.84
C ARG A 59 -4.85 -2.75 -10.67
N ASN A 60 -3.64 -3.29 -10.72
CA ASN A 60 -2.63 -3.12 -9.69
C ASN A 60 -1.71 -1.93 -9.99
N PHE A 61 -1.06 -1.43 -8.94
CA PHE A 61 0.04 -0.47 -9.09
C PHE A 61 1.20 -0.85 -8.17
N ALA A 62 2.39 -0.40 -8.53
CA ALA A 62 3.58 -0.59 -7.72
C ALA A 62 4.41 0.69 -7.61
N ILE A 63 5.21 0.79 -6.55
CA ILE A 63 6.28 1.78 -6.41
C ILE A 63 7.60 1.04 -6.57
N VAL A 64 8.30 1.36 -7.66
CA VAL A 64 9.58 0.74 -8.02
C VAL A 64 10.71 1.74 -7.81
N HIS A 65 11.82 1.27 -7.24
CA HIS A 65 13.05 2.05 -7.16
C HIS A 65 13.99 1.71 -8.30
N LEU A 66 14.28 2.70 -9.14
CA LEU A 66 15.08 2.55 -10.35
C LEU A 66 16.04 3.73 -10.50
N LEU A 67 17.34 3.43 -10.65
CA LEU A 67 18.41 4.43 -10.81
C LEU A 67 18.34 5.58 -9.79
N GLY A 68 18.11 5.25 -8.52
CA GLY A 68 18.07 6.23 -7.43
C GLY A 68 16.77 7.03 -7.31
N LYS A 69 15.79 6.82 -8.19
CA LYS A 69 14.47 7.47 -8.16
C LYS A 69 13.37 6.44 -7.92
N GLN A 70 12.27 6.88 -7.31
CA GLN A 70 11.09 6.05 -7.10
C GLN A 70 10.01 6.42 -8.13
N TRP A 71 9.35 5.41 -8.68
CA TRP A 71 8.35 5.56 -9.73
C TRP A 71 7.09 4.82 -9.35
N ARG A 72 5.94 5.49 -9.45
CA ARG A 72 4.63 4.83 -9.41
C ARG A 72 4.32 4.30 -10.80
N VAL A 73 4.07 3.02 -10.90
CA VAL A 73 3.83 2.32 -12.17
C VAL A 73 2.55 1.49 -12.12
N THR A 74 1.86 1.43 -13.26
CA THR A 74 0.72 0.55 -13.54
C THR A 74 0.91 -0.14 -14.89
N ASP A 75 0.07 -1.12 -15.20
CA ASP A 75 0.16 -1.91 -16.42
C ASP A 75 0.01 -1.04 -17.69
N GLY A 76 0.95 -1.17 -18.62
CA GLY A 76 0.98 -0.43 -19.88
C GLY A 76 1.56 0.98 -19.80
N ASP A 77 2.02 1.43 -18.63
CA ASP A 77 2.61 2.76 -18.47
C ASP A 77 3.95 2.89 -19.20
N LEU A 78 4.24 4.11 -19.64
CA LEU A 78 5.53 4.48 -20.23
C LEU A 78 6.38 5.22 -19.20
N LEU A 79 7.58 4.69 -18.98
CA LEU A 79 8.54 5.19 -18.01
C LEU A 79 9.81 5.66 -18.72
N VAL A 80 10.19 6.92 -18.53
CA VAL A 80 11.46 7.46 -19.07
C VAL A 80 12.47 7.56 -17.95
N VAL A 81 13.57 6.82 -18.10
CA VAL A 81 14.64 6.76 -17.11
C VAL A 81 15.90 7.42 -17.68
N GLU A 82 16.54 8.27 -16.89
CA GLU A 82 17.82 8.89 -17.23
C GLU A 82 18.96 7.95 -16.86
N GLY A 83 19.90 7.71 -17.78
CA GLY A 83 21.09 6.88 -17.54
C GLY A 83 21.43 5.92 -18.67
N ILE A 84 22.63 5.35 -18.59
CA ILE A 84 23.08 4.27 -19.47
C ILE A 84 22.55 2.97 -18.90
N TRP A 85 21.86 2.20 -19.73
CA TRP A 85 21.32 0.91 -19.36
C TRP A 85 21.92 -0.21 -20.20
N PRO A 86 22.34 -1.33 -19.57
CA PRO A 86 22.94 -2.44 -20.28
C PRO A 86 21.99 -3.22 -21.23
N PRO A 87 20.70 -3.49 -20.92
CA PRO A 87 19.89 -4.39 -21.76
C PRO A 87 19.49 -3.71 -23.07
N ASN A 88 19.28 -4.47 -24.14
CA ASN A 88 19.04 -3.96 -25.48
C ASN A 88 17.59 -3.52 -25.70
N ILE A 89 17.34 -2.85 -26.83
CA ILE A 89 15.98 -2.49 -27.24
C ILE A 89 15.21 -3.77 -27.55
N GLY A 90 14.01 -3.93 -27.00
CA GLY A 90 13.19 -5.13 -27.12
C GLY A 90 13.33 -6.13 -25.97
N ASP A 91 14.38 -6.03 -25.16
CA ASP A 91 14.58 -6.95 -24.04
C ASP A 91 13.50 -6.76 -22.97
N GLN A 92 13.03 -7.88 -22.44
CA GLN A 92 12.14 -7.92 -21.27
C GLN A 92 12.98 -8.04 -20.00
N ILE A 93 12.68 -7.18 -19.03
CA ILE A 93 13.37 -7.09 -17.75
C ILE A 93 12.38 -7.22 -16.60
N LYS A 94 12.85 -7.77 -15.49
CA LYS A 94 12.13 -7.80 -14.22
C LYS A 94 12.66 -6.68 -13.33
N LEU A 95 11.77 -5.90 -12.72
CA LEU A 95 12.14 -4.85 -11.78
C LEU A 95 12.07 -5.41 -10.35
N ASP A 96 13.22 -5.78 -9.80
CA ASP A 96 13.29 -6.48 -8.50
C ASP A 96 13.02 -5.57 -7.30
N LYS A 97 13.41 -4.29 -7.39
CA LYS A 97 13.33 -3.34 -6.27
C LYS A 97 11.93 -2.71 -6.19
N VAL A 98 10.97 -3.49 -5.71
CA VAL A 98 9.60 -3.03 -5.42
C VAL A 98 9.48 -2.67 -3.94
N LEU A 99 9.02 -1.45 -3.66
CA LEU A 99 8.88 -0.92 -2.29
C LEU A 99 7.45 -1.09 -1.78
N LEU A 100 6.48 -0.93 -2.68
CA LEU A 100 5.06 -1.00 -2.38
C LEU A 100 4.33 -1.58 -3.58
N ALA A 101 3.31 -2.40 -3.32
CA ALA A 101 2.33 -2.80 -4.31
C ALA A 101 0.94 -2.56 -3.75
N GLY A 102 0.04 -1.99 -4.54
CA GLY A 102 -1.30 -1.65 -4.10
C GLY A 102 -2.35 -2.14 -5.09
N THR A 103 -3.49 -2.51 -4.53
CA THR A 103 -4.73 -2.80 -5.24
C THR A 103 -5.77 -1.77 -4.82
N LYS A 104 -7.01 -1.93 -5.27
CA LYS A 104 -8.10 -1.07 -4.82
C LYS A 104 -8.41 -1.24 -3.33
N ASP A 105 -8.30 -2.47 -2.82
CA ASP A 105 -8.83 -2.84 -1.50
C ASP A 105 -7.73 -2.96 -0.44
N PHE A 106 -6.50 -3.29 -0.83
CA PHE A 106 -5.38 -3.45 0.10
C PHE A 106 -4.05 -2.91 -0.47
N SER A 107 -3.06 -2.75 0.40
CA SER A 107 -1.71 -2.32 0.01
C SER A 107 -0.65 -3.09 0.79
N LEU A 108 0.36 -3.55 0.06
CA LEU A 108 1.52 -4.26 0.55
C LEU A 108 2.69 -3.29 0.63
N ILE A 109 3.19 -3.05 1.84
CA ILE A 109 4.29 -2.11 2.10
C ILE A 109 5.50 -2.91 2.57
N GLY A 110 6.62 -2.74 1.87
CA GLY A 110 7.90 -3.40 2.16
C GLY A 110 8.62 -2.85 3.39
N ARG A 111 9.63 -3.59 3.85
CA ARG A 111 10.55 -3.16 4.93
C ARG A 111 12.02 -3.46 4.60
N PRO A 112 12.71 -2.61 3.81
CA PRO A 112 12.20 -1.53 2.97
C PRO A 112 11.63 -2.01 1.63
N LEU A 113 11.97 -3.22 1.19
CA LEU A 113 11.47 -3.83 -0.03
C LEU A 113 10.36 -4.83 0.29
N VAL A 114 9.47 -5.06 -0.68
CA VAL A 114 8.51 -6.16 -0.64
C VAL A 114 9.27 -7.48 -0.81
N GLN A 115 8.77 -8.56 -0.21
CA GLN A 115 9.41 -9.87 -0.30
C GLN A 115 9.58 -10.29 -1.77
N PRO A 116 10.78 -10.73 -2.19
CA PRO A 116 11.03 -11.13 -3.56
C PRO A 116 10.11 -12.30 -3.94
N GLY A 117 9.59 -12.26 -5.16
CA GLY A 117 8.63 -13.25 -5.67
C GLY A 117 7.17 -12.95 -5.29
N LEU A 118 6.88 -12.14 -4.27
CA LEU A 118 5.49 -11.77 -3.97
C LEU A 118 4.88 -10.92 -5.08
N VAL A 119 5.66 -9.95 -5.57
CA VAL A 119 5.27 -9.02 -6.63
C VAL A 119 6.24 -9.14 -7.78
N ASN A 120 5.72 -9.35 -8.98
CA ASN A 120 6.48 -9.39 -10.22
C ASN A 120 6.11 -8.17 -11.07
N VAL A 121 7.07 -7.29 -11.29
CA VAL A 121 6.92 -6.17 -12.22
C VAL A 121 7.80 -6.44 -13.42
N THR A 122 7.18 -6.62 -14.58
CA THR A 122 7.88 -6.84 -15.85
C THR A 122 7.79 -5.61 -16.74
N ALA A 123 8.88 -5.30 -17.43
CA ALA A 123 8.95 -4.16 -18.33
C ALA A 123 9.75 -4.52 -19.59
N THR A 124 9.47 -3.86 -20.70
CA THR A 124 10.20 -3.99 -21.95
C THR A 124 10.83 -2.66 -22.34
N ILE A 125 12.06 -2.70 -22.85
CA ILE A 125 12.74 -1.51 -23.36
C ILE A 125 12.21 -1.19 -24.75
N ILE A 126 11.60 -0.02 -24.93
CA ILE A 126 11.04 0.42 -26.21
C ILE A 126 12.10 1.14 -27.03
N SER A 127 12.83 2.07 -26.39
CA SER A 127 13.78 2.92 -27.11
C SER A 127 14.87 3.44 -26.18
N LYS A 128 16.01 3.75 -26.80
CA LYS A 128 17.13 4.46 -26.17
C LYS A 128 17.42 5.69 -27.00
N GLY A 129 17.55 6.83 -26.34
CA GLY A 129 17.72 8.11 -27.03
C GLY A 129 18.44 9.14 -26.16
N LEU A 130 18.52 10.35 -26.70
CA LEU A 130 19.04 11.51 -25.99
C LEU A 130 17.89 12.46 -25.68
N SER A 131 17.93 13.06 -24.49
CA SER A 131 16.97 14.08 -24.08
C SER A 131 16.96 15.26 -25.05
N HIS A 132 15.95 16.10 -24.92
CA HIS A 132 16.02 17.45 -25.50
C HIS A 132 17.29 18.17 -25.04
N THR A 133 17.81 19.04 -25.90
CA THR A 133 19.00 19.84 -25.63
C THR A 133 18.74 20.81 -24.47
N ARG A 134 19.47 20.62 -23.37
CA ARG A 134 19.46 21.54 -22.23
C ARG A 134 20.55 22.59 -22.42
N THR A 135 20.17 23.86 -22.45
CA THR A 135 21.10 24.98 -22.63
C THR A 135 21.56 25.52 -21.29
N HIS A 136 22.84 25.35 -20.98
CA HIS A 136 23.49 25.94 -19.82
C HIS A 136 24.15 27.26 -20.20
N PHE A 137 23.47 28.35 -19.89
CA PHE A 137 23.96 29.69 -20.16
C PHE A 137 24.56 30.33 -18.90
N LYS A 138 25.81 30.79 -18.96
CA LYS A 138 26.48 31.52 -17.88
C LYS A 138 26.94 32.88 -18.40
N LYS A 139 26.51 33.97 -17.75
CA LYS A 139 26.90 35.34 -18.11
C LYS A 139 27.25 36.15 -16.87
N LYS A 140 28.34 36.94 -16.94
CA LYS A 140 28.71 37.94 -15.92
C LYS A 140 28.71 39.33 -16.57
N ARG A 141 27.99 40.27 -15.94
CA ARG A 141 27.79 41.64 -16.43
C ARG A 141 29.11 42.42 -16.43
N ARG A 142 29.40 43.19 -17.50
CA ARG A 142 30.61 44.03 -17.65
C ARG A 142 31.95 43.29 -17.45
N LYS A 143 31.98 41.96 -17.59
CA LYS A 143 33.20 41.14 -17.48
C LYS A 143 33.54 40.41 -18.77
N GLN A 144 32.86 40.73 -19.88
CA GLN A 144 32.96 40.04 -21.17
C GLN A 144 32.92 38.50 -21.02
N TYR A 145 32.24 38.01 -19.98
CA TYR A 145 32.16 36.58 -19.70
C TYR A 145 30.77 36.10 -20.07
N MET A 146 30.71 35.29 -21.12
CA MET A 146 29.52 34.62 -21.61
C MET A 146 29.91 33.24 -22.11
N ARG A 147 29.28 32.19 -21.59
CA ARG A 147 29.49 30.79 -22.00
C ARG A 147 28.13 30.14 -22.21
N ILE A 148 27.98 29.44 -23.32
CA ILE A 148 26.81 28.65 -23.67
C ILE A 148 27.29 27.22 -23.83
N ASN A 149 26.69 26.28 -23.10
CA ASN A 149 26.95 24.86 -23.27
C ASN A 149 25.63 24.13 -23.51
N PHE A 150 25.61 23.22 -24.49
CA PHE A 150 24.45 22.41 -24.83
C PHE A 150 24.69 21.00 -24.31
N ALA A 151 23.88 20.57 -23.33
CA ALA A 151 23.98 19.25 -22.73
C ALA A 151 22.76 18.41 -23.10
N ARG A 152 22.97 17.11 -23.32
CA ARG A 152 21.89 16.12 -23.52
C ARG A 152 22.16 14.93 -22.60
N ALA A 153 21.12 14.45 -21.93
CA ALA A 153 21.19 13.26 -21.09
C ALA A 153 20.77 12.04 -21.90
N GLN A 154 21.43 10.90 -21.70
CA GLN A 154 20.94 9.63 -22.23
C GLN A 154 19.69 9.20 -21.48
N GLN A 155 18.68 8.77 -22.23
CA GLN A 155 17.38 8.37 -21.72
C GLN A 155 16.99 7.03 -22.33
N THR A 156 16.37 6.19 -21.52
CA THR A 156 15.80 4.91 -21.93
C THR A 156 14.30 4.93 -21.63
N MET A 157 13.49 4.57 -22.62
CA MET A 157 12.04 4.45 -22.47
C MET A 157 11.66 3.00 -22.24
N LEU A 158 10.89 2.77 -21.19
CA LEU A 158 10.40 1.48 -20.76
C LEU A 158 8.89 1.44 -20.85
N ARG A 159 8.35 0.31 -21.27
CA ARG A 159 6.93 -0.01 -21.12
C ARG A 159 6.78 -0.97 -19.96
N ILE A 160 5.89 -0.68 -19.04
CA ILE A 160 5.49 -1.64 -18.01
C ILE A 160 4.52 -2.62 -18.67
N ASN A 161 4.86 -3.91 -18.66
CA ASN A 161 4.01 -4.93 -19.27
C ASN A 161 2.93 -5.36 -18.29
N ALA A 162 3.35 -5.77 -17.09
CA ALA A 162 2.44 -6.25 -16.05
C ALA A 162 3.01 -6.03 -14.64
N VAL A 163 2.12 -5.77 -13.70
CA VAL A 163 2.31 -5.67 -12.25
C VAL A 163 1.44 -6.73 -11.60
N GLU A 164 2.05 -7.87 -11.29
CA GLU A 164 1.36 -9.06 -10.80
C GLU A 164 1.72 -9.35 -9.34
N ILE A 165 0.70 -9.64 -8.53
CA ILE A 165 0.86 -10.17 -7.17
C ILE A 165 0.56 -11.67 -7.27
N THR A 166 1.59 -12.49 -7.32
CA THR A 166 1.46 -13.92 -7.69
C THR A 166 1.38 -14.84 -6.48
N ASN A 167 2.16 -14.55 -5.44
CA ASN A 167 2.25 -15.42 -4.27
C ASN A 167 1.36 -14.98 -3.11
N LYS A 168 1.08 -15.91 -2.20
CA LYS A 168 0.39 -15.62 -0.94
C LYS A 168 1.30 -14.86 0.02
N ILE A 169 0.72 -13.95 0.78
CA ILE A 169 1.40 -13.22 1.85
C ILE A 169 1.86 -14.23 2.92
N ASN A 170 3.14 -14.14 3.33
CA ASN A 170 3.87 -15.05 4.23
C ASN A 170 4.18 -16.46 3.68
N ALA A 171 3.92 -16.74 2.40
CA ALA A 171 4.50 -17.93 1.78
C ALA A 171 6.03 -17.79 1.72
N LYS A 172 6.76 -18.89 1.97
CA LYS A 172 8.20 -18.91 1.68
C LYS A 172 8.37 -18.79 0.17
N ALA A 173 9.29 -17.93 -0.27
CA ALA A 173 9.74 -17.94 -1.66
C ALA A 173 10.31 -19.33 -1.94
N SER A 174 9.83 -20.01 -2.99
CA SER A 174 10.51 -21.19 -3.50
C SER A 174 11.94 -20.76 -3.86
N ASN A 175 12.93 -21.35 -3.20
CA ASN A 175 14.33 -21.09 -3.49
C ASN A 175 14.64 -21.62 -4.89
N GLU A 176 14.47 -20.79 -5.91
CA GLU A 176 15.02 -21.06 -7.24
C GLU A 176 16.39 -20.38 -7.33
N CYS A 177 17.38 -21.21 -7.67
CA CYS A 177 18.82 -20.94 -7.71
C CYS A 177 19.21 -19.99 -8.85
#